data_AF-Q4S5G3-F1
#
_entry.id   AF-Q4S5G3-F1
#
_cell.length_a   1.000
_cell.length_b   1.000
_cell.length_c   1.000
_cell.angle_alpha   90.00
_cell.angle_beta   90.00
_cell.angle_gamma   90.00
#
_symmetry.space_group_name_H-M   'P 1'
#
loop_
_entity.id
_entity.type
_entity.pdbx_description
1 polymer ?
#
loop_
_entity_poly.entity_id
_entity_poly.type
_entity_poly.pdbx_seq_one_letter_code
_entity_poly.pdbx_strand_id
1 'polypeptide(L)'
;MFARTSALVFSPQCGQVRNMATLKDITIRLKSIKNIQKITKSMKMVAAAKYARAEKQLKPARIYGNGALALYEKADIKAPEDKSGKHLIIGVTSDRGLCGAIHSGVAKTIKSEIANLTGAGKEVMVVNVGDKLRGLLHRTHGKHIILNCKEVGRKPPSFGDASVVATELLSSGFEFDQGSVIFNRFRSVISYKTDQKPLFSTDTVANSEHGHLRRHRCRRVEELPGVCSGQHHLPGPEGVVHQRAECQDDGHGQRQQERL
;
A
#
# COMPACT_ATOMS: atom_id res chain seq x y z
N MET A 1 39.89 -10.83 -80.66
CA MET A 1 39.84 -9.87 -79.53
C MET A 1 38.56 -10.13 -78.74
N PHE A 2 38.60 -10.93 -77.66
CA PHE A 2 37.56 -10.94 -76.62
C PHE A 2 38.22 -11.28 -75.29
N ALA A 3 38.15 -10.34 -74.36
CA ALA A 3 38.90 -10.32 -73.10
C ALA A 3 38.30 -11.28 -72.07
N ARG A 4 39.15 -12.04 -71.39
CA ARG A 4 38.80 -12.78 -70.18
C ARG A 4 38.75 -11.81 -69.00
N THR A 5 37.54 -11.40 -68.61
CA THR A 5 37.30 -10.78 -67.31
C THR A 5 37.40 -11.84 -66.22
N SER A 6 38.55 -11.90 -65.53
CA SER A 6 38.68 -12.63 -64.28
C SER A 6 37.82 -11.97 -63.22
N ALA A 7 36.76 -12.66 -62.79
CA ALA A 7 36.00 -12.28 -61.61
C ALA A 7 36.90 -12.46 -60.39
N LEU A 8 37.32 -11.36 -59.77
CA LEU A 8 37.94 -11.38 -58.46
C LEU A 8 36.88 -11.78 -57.44
N VAL A 9 36.91 -13.06 -57.06
CA VAL A 9 36.13 -13.57 -55.92
C VAL A 9 36.70 -12.92 -54.67
N PHE A 10 36.07 -11.84 -54.21
CA PHE A 10 36.33 -11.28 -52.89
C PHE A 10 35.77 -12.28 -51.86
N SER A 11 36.60 -13.25 -51.47
CA SER A 11 36.32 -14.03 -50.28
C SER A 11 36.40 -13.07 -49.10
N PRO A 12 35.29 -12.84 -48.36
CA PRO A 12 35.43 -12.17 -47.09
C PRO A 12 36.28 -13.11 -46.25
N GLN A 13 37.54 -12.73 -45.99
CA GLN A 13 38.23 -13.25 -44.82
C GLN A 13 37.42 -12.73 -43.63
N CYS A 14 36.38 -13.49 -43.27
CA CYS A 14 35.92 -13.57 -41.91
C CYS A 14 37.10 -14.15 -41.15
N GLY A 15 38.07 -13.28 -40.85
CA GLY A 15 39.02 -13.53 -39.79
C GLY A 15 38.14 -13.83 -38.60
N GLN A 16 38.08 -15.12 -38.24
CA GLN A 16 37.55 -15.52 -36.97
C GLN A 16 38.44 -14.83 -35.94
N VAL A 17 38.05 -13.62 -35.55
CA VAL A 17 38.49 -13.03 -34.29
C VAL A 17 37.86 -13.95 -33.28
N ARG A 18 38.58 -15.04 -32.98
CA ARG A 18 38.42 -15.78 -31.74
C ARG A 18 38.68 -14.73 -30.69
N ASN A 19 37.63 -14.03 -30.29
CA ASN A 19 37.54 -13.31 -29.04
C ASN A 19 37.67 -14.40 -27.96
N MET A 20 38.91 -14.91 -27.80
CA MET A 20 39.38 -15.44 -26.55
C MET A 20 39.02 -14.34 -25.57
N ALA A 21 37.96 -14.54 -24.77
CA ALA A 21 37.71 -13.69 -23.63
C ALA A 21 39.06 -13.61 -22.91
N THR A 22 39.68 -12.44 -22.96
CA THR A 22 41.07 -12.35 -22.52
C THR A 22 41.10 -12.72 -21.04
N LEU A 23 42.20 -13.27 -20.54
CA LEU A 23 42.37 -13.52 -19.09
C LEU A 23 42.01 -12.26 -18.27
N LYS A 24 42.22 -11.07 -18.87
CA LYS A 24 41.80 -9.77 -18.35
C LYS A 24 40.27 -9.63 -18.22
N ASP A 25 39.49 -9.95 -19.25
CA ASP A 25 38.01 -9.87 -19.22
C ASP A 25 37.40 -10.79 -18.16
N ILE A 26 37.95 -12.01 -18.04
CA ILE A 26 37.53 -12.97 -17.01
C ILE A 26 37.85 -12.43 -15.62
N THR A 27 39.04 -11.85 -15.43
CA THR A 27 39.45 -11.24 -14.15
C THR A 27 38.55 -10.06 -13.78
N ILE A 28 38.16 -9.22 -14.75
CA ILE A 28 37.22 -8.10 -14.54
C ILE A 28 35.84 -8.62 -14.11
N ARG A 29 35.31 -9.66 -14.77
CA ARG A 29 34.04 -10.28 -14.39
C ARG A 29 34.09 -10.87 -12.98
N LEU A 30 35.16 -11.57 -12.62
CA LEU A 30 35.35 -12.11 -11.27
C LEU A 30 35.39 -11.01 -10.20
N LYS A 31 36.04 -9.88 -10.50
CA LYS A 31 36.05 -8.73 -9.59
C LYS A 31 34.64 -8.15 -9.41
N SER A 32 33.87 -8.02 -10.49
CA SER A 32 32.47 -7.57 -10.44
C SER A 32 31.58 -8.52 -9.62
N ILE A 33 31.68 -9.83 -9.85
CA ILE A 33 30.91 -10.85 -9.11
C ILE A 33 31.27 -10.82 -7.62
N LYS A 34 32.55 -10.70 -7.26
CA LYS A 34 32.99 -10.55 -5.87
C LYS A 34 32.43 -9.28 -5.22
N ASN A 35 32.33 -8.17 -5.96
CA ASN A 35 31.72 -6.94 -5.46
C ASN A 35 30.21 -7.09 -5.26
N ILE A 36 29.49 -7.66 -6.22
CA ILE A 36 28.06 -7.98 -6.09
C ILE A 36 27.82 -8.93 -4.92
N GLN A 37 28.69 -9.92 -4.70
CA GLN A 37 28.62 -10.83 -3.56
C GLN A 37 28.81 -10.10 -2.21
N LYS A 38 29.71 -9.12 -2.13
CA LYS A 38 29.90 -8.30 -0.92
C LYS A 38 28.67 -7.43 -0.65
N ILE A 39 28.15 -6.75 -1.68
CA ILE A 39 26.95 -5.90 -1.57
C ILE A 39 25.75 -6.73 -1.13
N THR A 40 25.54 -7.91 -1.74
CA THR A 40 24.42 -8.80 -1.39
C THR A 40 24.57 -9.40 0.01
N LYS A 41 25.77 -9.77 0.46
CA LYS A 41 26.02 -10.18 1.85
C LYS A 41 25.68 -9.08 2.85
N SER A 42 26.12 -7.86 2.61
CA SER A 42 25.78 -6.72 3.46
C SER A 42 24.27 -6.45 3.44
N MET A 43 23.65 -6.48 2.26
CA MET A 43 22.21 -6.25 2.11
C MET A 43 21.38 -7.35 2.80
N LYS A 44 21.84 -8.61 2.81
CA LYS A 44 21.23 -9.70 3.58
C LYS A 44 21.18 -9.39 5.07
N MET A 45 22.29 -8.90 5.64
CA MET A 45 22.33 -8.53 7.07
C MET A 45 21.45 -7.31 7.37
N VAL A 46 21.47 -6.28 6.51
CA VAL A 46 20.61 -5.10 6.65
C VAL A 46 19.13 -5.48 6.56
N ALA A 47 18.77 -6.36 5.63
CA ALA A 47 17.40 -6.85 5.46
C ALA A 47 16.95 -7.65 6.68
N ALA A 48 17.80 -8.52 7.24
CA ALA A 48 17.52 -9.26 8.46
C ALA A 48 17.26 -8.32 9.66
N ALA A 49 18.07 -7.28 9.83
CA ALA A 49 17.87 -6.29 10.88
C ALA A 49 16.56 -5.49 10.70
N LYS A 50 16.22 -5.11 9.47
CA LYS A 50 14.95 -4.43 9.15
C LYS A 50 13.75 -5.34 9.38
N TYR A 51 13.87 -6.62 9.03
CA TYR A 51 12.83 -7.62 9.26
C TYR A 51 12.53 -7.76 10.75
N ALA A 52 13.55 -7.89 11.61
CA ALA A 52 13.36 -7.99 13.05
C ALA A 52 12.62 -6.77 13.65
N ARG A 53 12.94 -5.56 13.15
CA ARG A 53 12.24 -4.32 13.54
C ARG A 53 10.77 -4.33 13.08
N ALA A 54 10.51 -4.72 11.83
CA ALA A 54 9.16 -4.78 11.28
C ALA A 54 8.30 -5.83 12.02
N GLU A 55 8.86 -6.99 12.37
CA GLU A 55 8.14 -8.02 13.13
C GLU A 55 7.73 -7.51 14.51
N LYS A 56 8.62 -6.80 15.21
CA LYS A 56 8.32 -6.21 16.53
C LYS A 56 7.15 -5.22 16.47
N GLN A 57 7.06 -4.43 15.40
CA GLN A 57 5.98 -3.45 15.19
C GLN A 57 4.69 -4.09 14.68
N LEU A 58 4.78 -5.18 13.92
CA LEU A 58 3.62 -5.87 13.38
C LEU A 58 2.82 -6.60 14.47
N LYS A 59 3.48 -7.12 15.50
CA LYS A 59 2.84 -7.86 16.61
C LYS A 59 1.67 -7.08 17.26
N PRO A 60 1.85 -5.84 17.74
CA PRO A 60 0.74 -5.05 18.29
C PRO A 60 -0.27 -4.63 17.21
N ALA A 61 0.18 -4.28 16.00
CA ALA A 61 -0.68 -3.84 14.91
C ALA A 61 -1.69 -4.92 14.44
N ARG A 62 -1.33 -6.21 14.56
CA ARG A 62 -2.22 -7.34 14.19
C ARG A 62 -3.51 -7.36 14.99
N ILE A 63 -3.47 -6.96 16.26
CA ILE A 63 -4.64 -6.98 17.15
C ILE A 63 -5.70 -6.02 16.61
N TYR A 64 -5.31 -4.81 16.25
CA TYR A 64 -6.21 -3.82 15.62
C TYR A 64 -6.78 -4.31 14.30
N GLY A 65 -5.94 -4.92 13.45
CA GLY A 65 -6.38 -5.45 12.16
C GLY A 65 -7.36 -6.63 12.27
N ASN A 66 -7.28 -7.43 13.34
CA ASN A 66 -8.24 -8.50 13.61
C ASN A 66 -9.52 -7.96 14.25
N GLY A 67 -9.42 -6.96 15.12
CA GLY A 67 -10.58 -6.29 15.72
C GLY A 67 -11.47 -5.63 14.66
N ALA A 68 -10.87 -5.00 13.65
CA ALA A 68 -11.61 -4.42 12.53
C ALA A 68 -12.37 -5.48 11.71
N LEU A 69 -11.77 -6.66 11.48
CA LEU A 69 -12.44 -7.76 10.79
C LEU A 69 -13.62 -8.32 11.60
N ALA A 70 -13.43 -8.51 12.91
CA ALA A 70 -14.50 -8.97 13.79
C ALA A 70 -15.66 -7.97 13.86
N LEU A 71 -15.40 -6.67 13.70
CA LEU A 71 -16.44 -5.66 13.58
C LEU A 71 -17.27 -5.85 12.31
N TYR A 72 -16.61 -6.06 11.16
CA TYR A 72 -17.29 -6.33 9.89
C TYR A 72 -18.13 -7.60 9.94
N GLU A 73 -17.60 -8.68 10.53
CA GLU A 73 -18.32 -9.95 10.69
C GLU A 73 -19.57 -9.79 11.58
N LYS A 74 -19.47 -9.05 12.69
CA LYS A 74 -20.60 -8.81 13.59
C LYS A 74 -21.65 -7.88 13.03
N ALA A 75 -21.25 -6.92 12.18
CA ALA A 75 -22.17 -6.01 11.53
C ALA A 75 -22.91 -6.64 10.33
N ASP A 76 -22.62 -7.90 10.01
CA ASP A 76 -23.16 -8.66 8.85
C ASP A 76 -23.20 -7.81 7.57
N ILE A 77 -22.12 -7.07 7.33
CA ILE A 77 -22.00 -6.22 6.15
C ILE A 77 -21.76 -7.13 4.95
N LYS A 78 -22.86 -7.59 4.36
CA LYS A 78 -22.85 -8.33 3.11
C LYS A 78 -22.62 -7.36 1.97
N ALA A 79 -21.83 -7.81 0.99
CA ALA A 79 -21.73 -7.11 -0.27
C ALA A 79 -23.14 -7.00 -0.88
N PRO A 80 -23.57 -5.81 -1.34
CA PRO A 80 -24.81 -5.69 -2.09
C PRO A 80 -24.78 -6.70 -3.25
N GLU A 81 -25.84 -7.51 -3.39
CA GLU A 81 -25.92 -8.51 -4.46
C GLU A 81 -26.06 -7.89 -5.87
N ASP A 82 -26.15 -6.56 -5.92
CA ASP A 82 -26.41 -5.83 -7.15
C ASP A 82 -25.24 -5.86 -8.13
N LYS A 83 -25.59 -6.31 -9.33
CA LYS A 83 -24.73 -6.67 -10.45
C LYS A 83 -24.04 -5.48 -11.13
N SER A 84 -24.09 -4.28 -10.56
CA SER A 84 -23.51 -3.05 -11.13
C SER A 84 -22.53 -2.31 -10.19
N GLY A 85 -22.01 -2.97 -9.15
CA GLY A 85 -21.16 -2.32 -8.16
C GLY A 85 -19.76 -2.01 -8.69
N LYS A 86 -19.34 -0.75 -8.58
CA LYS A 86 -17.95 -0.32 -8.82
C LYS A 86 -17.05 -1.01 -7.79
N HIS A 87 -16.00 -1.69 -8.26
CA HIS A 87 -15.10 -2.46 -7.41
C HIS A 87 -13.72 -1.81 -7.29
N LEU A 88 -13.29 -1.58 -6.05
CA LEU A 88 -11.99 -0.99 -5.76
C LEU A 88 -10.98 -2.04 -5.31
N ILE A 89 -9.86 -2.16 -6.02
CA ILE A 89 -8.76 -3.05 -5.62
C ILE A 89 -7.61 -2.21 -5.08
N ILE A 90 -7.25 -2.41 -3.81
CA ILE A 90 -6.08 -1.79 -3.20
C ILE A 90 -4.94 -2.81 -3.18
N GLY A 91 -3.91 -2.58 -3.99
CA GLY A 91 -2.74 -3.46 -4.07
C GLY A 91 -1.60 -2.96 -3.21
N VAL A 92 -1.16 -3.75 -2.23
CA VAL A 92 -0.08 -3.37 -1.31
C VAL A 92 1.25 -3.98 -1.75
N THR A 93 2.21 -3.12 -2.11
CA THR A 93 3.57 -3.49 -2.51
C THR A 93 4.63 -2.58 -1.87
N SER A 94 5.89 -2.70 -2.29
CA SER A 94 6.98 -1.84 -1.81
C SER A 94 7.60 -1.04 -2.94
N ASP A 95 8.27 0.05 -2.60
CA ASP A 95 9.00 0.88 -3.57
C ASP A 95 10.35 0.27 -3.96
N ARG A 96 10.95 -0.52 -3.05
CA ARG A 96 12.26 -1.16 -3.26
C ARG A 96 12.10 -2.50 -3.95
N GLY A 97 13.10 -2.88 -4.76
CA GLY A 97 13.18 -4.18 -5.42
C GLY A 97 14.00 -5.21 -4.63
N LEU A 98 14.47 -6.25 -5.35
CA LEU A 98 15.29 -7.36 -4.82
C LEU A 98 14.57 -8.28 -3.82
N CYS A 99 13.25 -8.36 -3.93
CA CYS A 99 12.35 -9.13 -3.06
C CYS A 99 11.81 -10.42 -3.70
N GLY A 100 12.40 -10.86 -4.82
CA GLY A 100 11.98 -12.07 -5.53
C GLY A 100 10.55 -11.93 -6.11
N ALA A 101 9.72 -12.96 -5.89
CA ALA A 101 8.40 -13.09 -6.48
C ALA A 101 7.26 -12.41 -5.69
N ILE A 102 7.58 -11.70 -4.60
CA ILE A 102 6.59 -11.08 -3.70
C ILE A 102 5.64 -10.13 -4.45
N HIS A 103 6.19 -9.24 -5.29
CA HIS A 103 5.38 -8.29 -6.07
C HIS A 103 4.68 -8.92 -7.25
N SER A 104 5.34 -9.86 -7.93
CA SER A 104 4.77 -10.58 -9.07
C SER A 104 3.56 -11.42 -8.65
N GLY A 105 3.58 -12.02 -7.45
CA GLY A 105 2.45 -12.73 -6.88
C GLY A 105 1.22 -11.84 -6.68
N VAL A 106 1.41 -10.69 -6.02
CA VAL A 106 0.33 -9.70 -5.81
C VAL A 106 -0.21 -9.18 -7.14
N ALA A 107 0.67 -8.82 -8.08
CA ALA A 107 0.26 -8.36 -9.41
C ALA A 107 -0.51 -9.44 -10.19
N LYS A 108 -0.12 -10.71 -10.09
CA LYS A 108 -0.84 -11.82 -10.74
C LYS A 108 -2.25 -11.98 -10.17
N THR A 109 -2.40 -11.93 -8.85
CA THR A 109 -3.71 -12.00 -8.19
C THR A 109 -4.60 -10.83 -8.60
N ILE A 110 -4.07 -9.60 -8.62
CA ILE A 110 -4.81 -8.42 -9.07
C ILE A 110 -5.25 -8.57 -10.53
N LYS A 111 -4.37 -9.03 -11.42
CA LYS A 111 -4.73 -9.25 -12.84
C LYS A 111 -5.84 -10.28 -13.00
N SER A 112 -5.80 -11.37 -12.22
CA SER A 112 -6.86 -12.37 -12.21
C SER A 112 -8.17 -11.78 -11.71
N GLU A 113 -8.13 -10.98 -10.65
CA GLU A 113 -9.31 -10.34 -10.07
C GLU A 113 -9.95 -9.35 -11.05
N ILE A 114 -9.13 -8.52 -11.71
CA ILE A 114 -9.59 -7.60 -12.76
C ILE A 114 -10.27 -8.39 -13.88
N ALA A 115 -9.65 -9.47 -14.37
CA ALA A 115 -10.23 -10.29 -15.44
C ALA A 115 -11.58 -10.91 -15.03
N ASN A 116 -11.68 -11.43 -13.81
CA ASN A 116 -12.90 -12.02 -13.28
C ASN A 116 -14.04 -11.00 -13.16
N LEU A 117 -13.73 -9.82 -12.59
CA LEU A 117 -14.72 -8.76 -12.35
C LEU A 117 -15.14 -8.06 -13.64
N THR A 118 -14.20 -7.81 -14.56
CA THR A 118 -14.51 -7.28 -15.91
C THR A 118 -15.33 -8.29 -16.71
N GLY A 119 -15.06 -9.59 -16.58
CA GLY A 119 -15.90 -10.64 -17.19
C GLY A 119 -17.33 -10.68 -16.63
N ALA A 120 -17.50 -10.29 -15.37
CA ALA A 120 -18.81 -10.11 -14.73
C ALA A 120 -19.49 -8.76 -15.07
N GLY A 121 -18.86 -7.91 -15.90
CA GLY A 121 -19.40 -6.60 -16.30
C GLY A 121 -19.24 -5.50 -15.25
N LYS A 122 -18.42 -5.71 -14.21
CA LYS A 122 -18.17 -4.70 -13.16
C LYS A 122 -17.06 -3.73 -13.55
N GLU A 123 -17.23 -2.46 -13.20
CA GLU A 123 -16.16 -1.46 -13.33
C GLU A 123 -15.13 -1.67 -12.22
N VAL A 124 -13.87 -1.91 -12.61
CA VAL A 124 -12.78 -2.18 -11.66
C VAL A 124 -11.76 -1.07 -11.72
N MET A 125 -11.44 -0.55 -10.54
CA MET A 125 -10.40 0.44 -10.36
C MET A 125 -9.38 -0.01 -9.33
N VAL A 126 -8.14 0.41 -9.53
CA VAL A 126 -6.97 -0.06 -8.76
C VAL A 126 -6.26 1.12 -8.14
N VAL A 127 -6.02 1.01 -6.84
CA VAL A 127 -5.17 1.91 -6.05
C VAL A 127 -3.89 1.16 -5.70
N ASN A 128 -2.77 1.73 -6.12
CA ASN A 128 -1.47 1.13 -5.90
C ASN A 128 -0.80 1.76 -4.68
N VAL A 129 -0.46 0.94 -3.69
CA VAL A 129 0.44 1.33 -2.60
C VAL A 129 1.82 0.79 -2.95
N GLY A 130 2.75 1.70 -3.25
CA GLY A 130 4.12 1.41 -3.66
C GLY A 130 4.33 1.44 -5.17
N ASP A 131 5.52 1.90 -5.59
CA ASP A 131 5.83 2.17 -7.00
C ASP A 131 5.99 0.91 -7.87
N LYS A 132 6.31 -0.26 -7.27
CA LYS A 132 6.53 -1.50 -8.02
C LYS A 132 5.27 -2.05 -8.69
N LEU A 133 4.11 -1.88 -8.04
CA LEU A 133 2.86 -2.35 -8.62
C LEU A 133 2.49 -1.54 -9.87
N ARG A 134 2.66 -0.22 -9.82
CA ARG A 134 2.49 0.65 -11.00
C ARG A 134 3.33 0.18 -12.17
N GLY A 135 4.62 -0.10 -11.96
CA GLY A 135 5.48 -0.62 -13.04
C GLY A 135 4.98 -1.92 -13.68
N LEU A 136 4.40 -2.83 -12.90
CA LEU A 136 3.91 -4.14 -13.36
C LEU A 136 2.53 -4.07 -14.04
N LEU A 137 1.68 -3.13 -13.63
CA LEU A 137 0.32 -2.98 -14.16
C LEU A 137 0.21 -1.94 -15.26
N HIS A 138 1.06 -0.92 -15.29
CA HIS A 138 0.96 0.22 -16.21
C HIS A 138 0.85 -0.20 -17.68
N ARG A 139 1.63 -1.20 -18.11
CA ARG A 139 1.62 -1.69 -19.50
C ARG A 139 0.35 -2.46 -19.87
N THR A 140 -0.28 -3.16 -18.93
CA THR A 140 -1.39 -4.08 -19.23
C THR A 140 -2.75 -3.51 -18.82
N HIS A 141 -2.83 -2.89 -17.64
CA HIS A 141 -4.07 -2.40 -17.02
C HIS A 141 -3.93 -0.94 -16.56
N GLY A 142 -3.11 -0.13 -17.25
CA GLY A 142 -2.88 1.27 -16.87
C GLY A 142 -4.16 2.11 -16.81
N LYS A 143 -5.18 1.77 -17.61
CA LYS A 143 -6.48 2.44 -17.63
C LYS A 143 -7.29 2.27 -16.34
N HIS A 144 -7.03 1.23 -15.56
CA HIS A 144 -7.73 0.95 -14.31
C HIS A 144 -7.06 1.58 -13.10
N ILE A 145 -5.92 2.26 -13.26
CA ILE A 145 -5.18 2.82 -12.13
C ILE A 145 -5.71 4.23 -11.83
N ILE A 146 -6.34 4.42 -10.67
CA ILE A 146 -6.76 5.75 -10.19
C ILE A 146 -5.58 6.45 -9.54
N LEU A 147 -5.01 5.80 -8.51
CA LEU A 147 -4.11 6.44 -7.57
C LEU A 147 -2.89 5.57 -7.32
N ASN A 148 -1.76 6.23 -7.08
CA ASN A 148 -0.50 5.57 -6.76
C ASN A 148 0.23 6.31 -5.64
N CYS A 149 0.15 5.77 -4.43
CA CYS A 149 0.89 6.29 -3.27
C CYS A 149 2.33 5.76 -3.30
N LYS A 150 3.30 6.66 -3.16
CA LYS A 150 4.73 6.32 -3.11
C LYS A 150 5.29 6.55 -1.71
N GLU A 151 6.45 5.97 -1.44
CA GLU A 151 7.29 6.24 -0.25
C GLU A 151 6.80 5.71 1.10
N VAL A 152 5.68 4.97 1.13
CA VAL A 152 5.13 4.35 2.35
C VAL A 152 6.11 3.35 3.00
N GLY A 153 7.08 2.81 2.25
CA GLY A 153 8.02 1.79 2.72
C GLY A 153 9.42 2.28 3.14
N ARG A 154 9.68 3.61 3.19
CA ARG A 154 11.01 4.13 3.58
C ARG A 154 11.25 4.06 5.08
N LYS A 155 10.26 4.48 5.86
CA LYS A 155 10.18 4.33 7.32
C LYS A 155 9.25 3.15 7.63
N PRO A 156 9.24 2.62 8.86
CA PRO A 156 8.23 1.64 9.22
C PRO A 156 6.84 2.28 9.13
N PRO A 157 5.87 1.62 8.47
CA PRO A 157 4.58 2.22 8.19
C PRO A 157 3.83 2.48 9.50
N SER A 158 3.37 3.72 9.64
CA SER A 158 2.57 4.18 10.76
C SER A 158 1.09 4.25 10.38
N PHE A 159 0.22 4.40 11.39
CA PHE A 159 -1.20 4.66 11.12
C PHE A 159 -1.40 5.96 10.33
N GLY A 160 -0.56 6.98 10.56
CA GLY A 160 -0.63 8.24 9.83
C GLY A 160 -0.44 8.06 8.32
N ASP A 161 0.49 7.19 7.90
CA ASP A 161 0.70 6.89 6.48
C ASP A 161 -0.55 6.22 5.86
N ALA A 162 -1.20 5.32 6.61
CA ALA A 162 -2.44 4.68 6.18
C ALA A 162 -3.60 5.67 6.08
N SER A 163 -3.69 6.63 7.02
CA SER A 163 -4.70 7.69 6.98
C SER A 163 -4.53 8.61 5.77
N VAL A 164 -3.29 8.96 5.40
CA VAL A 164 -3.03 9.76 4.19
C VAL A 164 -3.52 9.03 2.95
N VAL A 165 -3.21 7.72 2.81
CA VAL A 165 -3.69 6.90 1.69
C VAL A 165 -5.22 6.83 1.66
N ALA A 166 -5.86 6.69 2.82
CA ALA A 166 -7.32 6.66 2.93
C ALA A 166 -7.95 8.01 2.55
N THR A 167 -7.38 9.13 3.01
CA THR A 167 -7.84 10.47 2.66
C THR A 167 -7.66 10.75 1.17
N GLU A 168 -6.53 10.38 0.58
CA GLU A 168 -6.29 10.51 -0.86
C GLU A 168 -7.33 9.71 -1.66
N LEU A 169 -7.65 8.50 -1.21
CA LEU A 169 -8.68 7.68 -1.82
C LEU A 169 -10.06 8.34 -1.73
N LEU A 170 -10.47 8.85 -0.57
CA LEU A 170 -11.75 9.55 -0.39
C LEU A 170 -11.79 10.84 -1.22
N SER A 171 -10.69 11.59 -1.31
CA SER A 171 -10.62 12.81 -2.12
C SER A 171 -10.65 12.56 -3.63
N SER A 172 -10.38 11.33 -4.08
CA SER A 172 -10.40 10.99 -5.50
C SER A 172 -11.82 11.04 -6.09
N GLY A 173 -12.85 11.09 -5.24
CA GLY A 173 -14.25 11.14 -5.66
C GLY A 173 -14.73 9.84 -6.32
N PHE A 174 -13.95 8.77 -6.25
CA PHE A 174 -14.37 7.47 -6.76
C PHE A 174 -15.27 6.76 -5.75
N GLU A 175 -16.56 6.76 -6.04
CA GLU A 175 -17.54 5.95 -5.32
C GLU A 175 -17.32 4.48 -5.65
N PHE A 176 -17.18 3.66 -4.62
CA PHE A 176 -17.09 2.21 -4.74
C PHE A 176 -18.09 1.58 -3.78
N ASP A 177 -18.70 0.46 -4.15
CA ASP A 177 -19.61 -0.26 -3.25
C ASP A 177 -18.84 -1.36 -2.51
N GLN A 178 -17.97 -2.03 -3.25
CA GLN A 178 -17.15 -3.13 -2.76
C GLN A 178 -15.67 -2.86 -3.07
N GLY A 179 -14.82 -3.19 -2.10
CA GLY A 179 -13.39 -3.07 -2.20
C GLY A 179 -12.69 -4.36 -1.78
N SER A 180 -11.45 -4.53 -2.24
CA SER A 180 -10.59 -5.65 -1.85
C SER A 180 -9.15 -5.19 -1.71
N VAL A 181 -8.59 -5.38 -0.51
CA VAL A 181 -7.18 -5.11 -0.22
C VAL A 181 -6.38 -6.39 -0.47
N ILE A 182 -5.52 -6.36 -1.46
CA ILE A 182 -4.66 -7.48 -1.84
C ILE A 182 -3.25 -7.23 -1.29
N PHE A 183 -2.80 -8.10 -0.40
CA PHE A 183 -1.49 -8.00 0.24
C PHE A 183 -0.89 -9.38 0.49
N ASN A 184 0.39 -9.41 0.84
CA ASN A 184 1.04 -10.66 1.24
C ASN A 184 0.98 -10.82 2.77
N ARG A 185 0.27 -11.85 3.22
CA ARG A 185 0.21 -12.27 4.61
C ARG A 185 1.48 -13.01 4.99
N PHE A 186 2.20 -12.46 5.97
CA PHE A 186 3.39 -13.06 6.54
C PHE A 186 3.04 -14.28 7.42
N ARG A 187 3.56 -15.47 7.07
CA ARG A 187 3.44 -16.70 7.88
C ARG A 187 4.73 -17.00 8.63
N SER A 188 5.84 -17.12 7.91
CA SER A 188 7.17 -17.36 8.46
C SER A 188 8.22 -16.64 7.62
N VAL A 189 9.48 -16.63 8.09
CA VAL A 189 10.60 -15.98 7.39
C VAL A 189 10.76 -16.47 5.94
N ILE A 190 10.33 -17.71 5.67
CA ILE A 190 10.47 -18.37 4.38
C ILE A 190 9.15 -18.37 3.61
N SER A 191 8.00 -18.37 4.31
CA SER A 191 6.68 -18.55 3.71
C SER A 191 5.78 -17.34 3.88
N TYR A 192 5.19 -16.92 2.77
CA TYR A 192 4.15 -15.89 2.69
C TYR A 192 3.03 -16.38 1.79
N LYS A 193 1.81 -15.90 2.03
CA LYS A 193 0.64 -16.20 1.20
C LYS A 193 0.01 -14.88 0.75
N THR A 194 -0.27 -14.73 -0.53
CA THR A 194 -1.08 -13.62 -1.03
C THR A 194 -2.52 -13.83 -0.60
N ASP A 195 -3.09 -12.82 0.03
CA ASP A 195 -4.39 -12.88 0.67
C ASP A 195 -5.19 -11.62 0.36
N GLN A 196 -6.50 -11.73 0.45
CA GLN A 196 -7.43 -10.66 0.12
C GLN A 196 -8.28 -10.34 1.35
N LYS A 197 -8.44 -9.06 1.66
CA LYS A 197 -9.36 -8.58 2.70
C LYS A 197 -10.45 -7.73 2.06
N PRO A 198 -11.74 -8.01 2.31
CA PRO A 198 -12.82 -7.17 1.80
C PRO A 198 -12.80 -5.80 2.50
N LEU A 199 -13.21 -4.78 1.76
CA LEU A 199 -13.42 -3.41 2.23
C LEU A 199 -14.77 -2.95 1.68
N PHE A 200 -15.47 -2.10 2.42
CA PHE A 200 -16.80 -1.60 2.05
C PHE A 200 -16.82 -0.08 2.17
N SER A 201 -17.66 0.59 1.38
CA SER A 201 -17.87 2.03 1.50
C SER A 201 -18.60 2.41 2.77
N THR A 202 -18.43 3.67 3.18
CA THR A 202 -19.13 4.26 4.32
C THR A 202 -20.65 4.14 4.18
N ASP A 203 -21.17 4.29 2.96
CA ASP A 203 -22.60 4.24 2.70
C ASP A 203 -23.15 2.83 2.85
N THR A 204 -22.42 1.82 2.35
CA THR A 204 -22.75 0.40 2.55
C THR A 204 -22.70 0.02 4.02
N VAL A 205 -21.74 0.54 4.77
CA VAL A 205 -21.62 0.31 6.21
C VAL A 205 -22.77 0.96 6.97
N ALA A 206 -23.17 2.18 6.60
CA ALA A 206 -24.27 2.91 7.22
C ALA A 206 -25.64 2.26 6.98
N ASN A 207 -25.82 1.63 5.81
CA ASN A 207 -27.06 0.96 5.43
C ASN A 207 -27.24 -0.44 6.03
N SER A 208 -26.23 -0.99 6.72
CA SER A 208 -26.34 -2.32 7.34
C SER A 208 -27.22 -2.30 8.60
N GLU A 209 -28.05 -3.33 8.79
CA GLU A 209 -29.10 -3.42 9.81
C GLU A 209 -28.57 -3.28 11.26
N HIS A 210 -27.29 -3.56 11.47
CA HIS A 210 -26.59 -3.43 12.76
C HIS A 210 -25.75 -2.15 12.90
N GLY A 211 -25.55 -1.39 11.80
CA GLY A 211 -24.92 -0.07 11.80
C GLY A 211 -25.79 0.99 12.47
N HIS A 212 -27.11 0.75 12.53
CA HIS A 212 -28.00 1.41 13.46
C HIS A 212 -27.84 0.81 14.86
N LEU A 213 -26.60 0.76 15.37
CA LEU A 213 -26.35 0.51 16.78
C LEU A 213 -27.07 1.65 17.50
N ARG A 214 -28.24 1.28 18.01
CA ARG A 214 -29.25 2.13 18.63
C ARG A 214 -28.65 3.48 19.00
N ARG A 215 -29.14 4.55 18.36
CA ARG A 215 -29.37 5.81 19.06
C ARG A 215 -30.34 5.51 20.20
N HIS A 216 -29.92 4.70 21.16
CA HIS A 216 -30.46 4.64 22.49
C HIS A 216 -30.19 6.04 22.98
N ARG A 217 -31.20 6.89 22.74
CA ARG A 217 -31.62 7.98 23.58
C ARG A 217 -30.91 7.79 24.90
N CYS A 218 -29.86 8.58 25.13
CA CYS A 218 -29.15 8.63 26.40
C CYS A 218 -30.25 8.77 27.45
N ARG A 219 -30.66 7.66 28.04
CA ARG A 219 -31.68 7.63 29.07
C ARG A 219 -30.90 8.18 30.23
N ARG A 220 -31.08 9.48 30.45
CA ARG A 220 -30.64 10.24 31.60
C ARG A 220 -30.46 9.26 32.76
N VAL A 221 -29.22 8.91 33.04
CA VAL A 221 -28.89 8.08 34.20
C VAL A 221 -29.30 8.95 35.36
N GLU A 222 -30.44 8.64 35.98
CA GLU A 222 -30.80 9.23 37.25
C GLU A 222 -29.64 9.01 38.21
N GLU A 223 -29.31 10.09 38.89
CA GLU A 223 -28.13 10.29 39.70
C GLU A 223 -27.98 9.19 40.75
N LEU A 224 -26.87 8.45 40.70
CA LEU A 224 -26.31 7.81 41.88
C LEU A 224 -25.31 8.81 42.49
N PRO A 225 -25.45 9.20 43.76
CA PRO A 225 -24.59 10.21 44.35
C PRO A 225 -23.22 9.60 44.63
N GLY A 226 -22.19 10.21 44.03
CA GLY A 226 -20.82 10.11 44.51
C GLY A 226 -19.92 9.16 43.74
N VAL A 227 -19.44 9.58 42.57
CA VAL A 227 -18.01 9.53 42.20
C VAL A 227 -17.74 10.64 41.17
N CYS A 228 -17.06 11.70 41.59
CA CYS A 228 -16.48 12.69 40.69
C CYS A 228 -15.13 12.18 40.16
N SER A 229 -14.96 12.07 38.84
CA SER A 229 -13.78 12.63 38.13
C SER A 229 -13.77 12.28 36.63
N GLY A 230 -13.93 13.32 35.80
CA GLY A 230 -13.15 13.54 34.58
C GLY A 230 -13.37 12.62 33.38
N GLN A 231 -14.45 12.84 32.62
CA GLN A 231 -14.46 12.50 31.19
C GLN A 231 -14.53 13.79 30.37
N HIS A 232 -13.44 14.08 29.65
CA HIS A 232 -13.43 15.06 28.59
C HIS A 232 -14.41 14.62 27.50
N HIS A 233 -15.43 15.45 27.28
CA HIS A 233 -16.43 15.28 26.25
C HIS A 233 -15.77 15.51 24.88
N LEU A 234 -15.69 14.48 24.04
CA LEU A 234 -15.38 14.65 22.62
C LEU A 234 -16.69 14.98 21.88
N PRO A 235 -16.74 16.06 21.08
CA PRO A 235 -17.94 16.41 20.33
C PRO A 235 -18.19 15.40 19.20
N GLY A 236 -19.47 15.13 18.93
CA GLY A 236 -19.95 14.18 17.93
C GLY A 236 -19.70 14.59 16.47
N PRO A 237 -20.04 13.71 15.51
CA PRO A 237 -19.50 13.75 14.17
C PRO A 237 -20.39 14.56 13.21
N GLU A 238 -20.57 15.87 13.42
CA GLU A 238 -21.21 16.74 12.40
C GLU A 238 -20.58 18.14 12.28
N GLY A 239 -19.35 18.35 12.77
CA GLY A 239 -18.73 19.69 12.68
C GLY A 239 -17.23 19.71 12.87
N VAL A 240 -16.46 19.23 11.90
CA VAL A 240 -15.06 19.63 11.73
C VAL A 240 -14.80 19.94 10.26
N VAL A 241 -15.57 20.91 9.75
CA VAL A 241 -15.23 21.66 8.54
C VAL A 241 -14.82 23.05 9.00
N HIS A 242 -13.57 23.41 8.70
CA HIS A 242 -12.96 24.72 8.91
C HIS A 242 -12.84 25.24 10.35
N GLN A 243 -11.62 25.23 10.89
CA GLN A 243 -11.05 26.39 11.58
C GLN A 243 -9.52 26.26 11.69
N ARG A 244 -8.84 26.98 10.78
CA ARG A 244 -7.51 27.54 11.05
C ARG A 244 -7.75 28.77 11.95
N ALA A 245 -7.06 28.85 13.08
CA ALA A 245 -6.80 30.08 13.85
C ALA A 245 -5.64 29.73 14.81
N GLU A 246 -4.42 30.17 14.54
CA GLU A 246 -3.82 31.36 15.16
C GLU A 246 -3.89 31.32 16.69
N CYS A 247 -2.82 30.80 17.31
CA CYS A 247 -2.57 30.98 18.74
C CYS A 247 -1.93 32.36 18.94
N GLN A 248 -2.71 33.33 19.43
CA GLN A 248 -2.22 34.51 20.10
C GLN A 248 -2.24 34.24 21.61
N ASP A 249 -1.04 34.26 22.21
CA ASP A 249 -0.82 34.21 23.65
C ASP A 249 -1.17 35.57 24.27
N ASP A 250 -2.30 35.66 24.97
CA ASP A 250 -2.61 36.79 25.87
C ASP A 250 -2.75 36.28 27.30
N GLY A 251 -1.63 36.30 28.02
CA GLY A 251 -1.59 36.14 29.47
C GLY A 251 -1.82 37.48 30.16
N HIS A 252 -2.96 37.64 30.82
CA HIS A 252 -3.19 38.73 31.77
C HIS A 252 -3.26 38.21 33.22
N GLY A 253 -2.36 38.71 34.05
CA GLY A 253 -2.35 38.52 35.50
C GLY A 253 -1.56 39.65 36.18
N GLN A 254 -2.24 40.76 36.41
CA GLN A 254 -1.72 41.98 37.04
C GLN A 254 -1.27 41.75 38.50
N ARG A 255 -0.18 42.43 38.90
CA ARG A 255 -0.07 43.07 40.22
C ARG A 255 1.04 44.15 40.24
N GLN A 256 0.57 45.38 40.35
CA GLN A 256 1.07 46.49 41.18
C GLN A 256 2.51 47.04 40.97
N GLN A 257 2.57 48.20 40.30
CA GLN A 257 2.86 49.50 40.92
C GLN A 257 4.21 49.69 41.64
N GLU A 258 5.23 50.11 40.89
CA GLU A 258 6.19 51.17 41.29
C GLU A 258 7.03 51.63 40.08
N ARG A 259 6.65 52.79 39.51
CA ARG A 259 7.46 53.85 38.87
C ARG A 259 6.68 54.52 37.72
N LEU A 260 6.25 55.75 38.05
CA LEU A 260 5.84 56.90 37.23
C LEU A 260 4.65 56.71 36.29
#